data_AF-A0A847NJC0-F1
#
_entry.id   AF-A0A847NJC0-F1
#
_cell.length_a   1.000
_cell.length_b   1.000
_cell.length_c   1.000
_cell.angle_alpha   90.00
_cell.angle_beta   90.00
_cell.angle_gamma   90.00
#
_symmetry.space_group_name_H-M   'P 1'
#
loop_
_entity.id
_entity.type
_entity.pdbx_description
1 polymer ?
#
loop_
_entity_poly.entity_id
_entity_poly.type
_entity_poly.pdbx_seq_one_letter_code
_entity_poly.pdbx_strand_id
1 'polypeptide(L)' 'VRQAAGVFGVSKSTVHKDVTERLPKINPLVAKKVRDILETNKAERHIRGGKATKLKYTASRE' A
#
# COMPACT_ATOMS: atom_id res chain seq x y z
N VAL A 1 -0.79 -2.13 -1.37
CA VAL A 1 0.02 -3.12 -0.60
C VAL A 1 -0.81 -3.92 0.41
N ARG A 2 -1.45 -3.30 1.42
CA ARG A 2 -2.21 -4.06 2.45
C ARG A 2 -3.30 -4.97 1.87
N GLN A 3 -4.04 -4.49 0.87
CA GLN A 3 -5.05 -5.30 0.18
C GLN A 3 -4.44 -6.50 -0.56
N ALA A 4 -3.37 -6.30 -1.33
CA ALA A 4 -2.65 -7.38 -2.00
C ALA A 4 -2.14 -8.43 -0.99
N ALA A 5 -1.62 -8.00 0.17
CA ALA A 5 -1.21 -8.89 1.24
C ALA A 5 -2.35 -9.81 1.73
N GLY A 6 -3.58 -9.28 1.83
CA GLY A 6 -4.77 -10.07 2.17
C GLY A 6 -5.15 -11.08 1.08
N VAL A 7 -5.02 -10.70 -0.21
CA VAL A 7 -5.31 -11.60 -1.34
C VAL A 7 -4.30 -12.75 -1.42
N PHE A 8 -3.02 -12.45 -1.24
CA PHE A 8 -1.94 -13.45 -1.35
C PHE A 8 -1.69 -14.23 -0.04
N GLY A 9 -2.42 -13.93 1.04
CA GLY A 9 -2.25 -14.62 2.33
C GLY A 9 -0.89 -14.40 2.97
N VAL A 10 -0.22 -13.27 2.69
CA VAL A 10 1.12 -12.96 3.21
C VAL A 10 1.12 -11.64 3.98
N SER A 11 2.20 -11.38 4.72
CA SER A 11 2.32 -10.11 5.45
C SER A 11 2.52 -8.92 4.50
N LYS A 12 2.06 -7.74 4.92
CA LYS A 12 2.32 -6.47 4.21
C LYS A 12 3.82 -6.27 3.96
N SER A 13 4.68 -6.59 4.93
CA SER A 13 6.13 -6.44 4.82
C SER A 13 6.72 -7.40 3.79
N THR A 14 6.20 -8.63 3.71
CA THR A 14 6.58 -9.61 2.69
C THR A 14 6.28 -9.09 1.29
N VAL A 15 5.05 -8.63 1.04
CA VAL A 15 4.66 -8.04 -0.26
C VAL A 15 5.52 -6.82 -0.60
N HIS A 16 5.77 -5.95 0.38
CA HIS A 16 6.61 -4.78 0.15
C HIS A 16 8.03 -5.19 -0.27
N LYS A 17 8.63 -6.14 0.46
CA LYS A 17 9.99 -6.64 0.17
C LYS A 17 10.08 -7.25 -1.24
N ASP A 18 9.11 -8.08 -1.60
CA ASP A 18 9.07 -8.69 -2.93
C ASP A 18 8.92 -7.65 -4.04
N VAL A 19 8.07 -6.64 -3.85
CA VAL A 19 7.86 -5.57 -4.84
C VAL A 19 9.06 -4.64 -4.97
N THR A 20 9.77 -4.32 -3.87
CA THR A 20 10.89 -3.37 -3.90
C THR A 20 12.23 -4.02 -4.23
N GLU A 21 12.45 -5.29 -3.86
CA GLU A 21 13.76 -5.95 -3.99
C GLU A 21 13.79 -7.04 -5.06
N ARG A 22 12.75 -7.89 -5.14
CA ARG A 22 12.74 -9.05 -6.05
C ARG A 22 12.17 -8.71 -7.42
N LEU A 23 11.04 -7.99 -7.46
CA LEU A 23 10.33 -7.67 -8.70
C LEU A 23 11.19 -6.89 -9.72
N PRO A 24 12.05 -5.91 -9.34
CA PRO A 24 12.92 -5.23 -10.30
C PRO A 24 13.95 -6.15 -10.95
N LYS A 25 14.38 -7.21 -10.25
CA LYS A 25 15.36 -8.19 -10.75
C LYS A 25 14.72 -9.19 -11.73
N ILE A 26 13.45 -9.54 -11.51
CA ILE A 26 12.72 -10.51 -12.33
C ILE A 26 12.06 -9.82 -13.52
N ASN A 27 11.38 -8.69 -13.30
CA ASN A 27 10.66 -7.96 -14.33
C ASN A 27 10.69 -6.44 -14.09
N PRO A 28 11.66 -5.71 -14.69
CA PRO A 28 11.81 -4.28 -14.49
C PRO A 28 10.65 -3.45 -15.08
N LEU A 29 9.99 -3.93 -16.14
CA LEU A 29 8.86 -3.22 -16.75
C LEU A 29 7.66 -3.19 -15.81
N VAL A 30 7.33 -4.33 -15.19
CA VAL A 30 6.25 -4.40 -14.20
C VAL A 30 6.62 -3.65 -12.93
N ALA A 31 7.88 -3.72 -12.49
CA ALA A 31 8.35 -2.97 -11.33
C ALA A 31 8.13 -1.46 -11.49
N LYS A 32 8.35 -0.90 -12.68
CA LYS A 32 8.09 0.51 -12.98
C LYS A 32 6.60 0.86 -12.80
N LYS A 33 5.70 0.07 -13.39
CA LYS A 33 4.25 0.27 -13.25
C LYS A 33 3.79 0.22 -11.79
N VAL A 34 4.31 -0.75 -11.02
CA VAL A 34 3.98 -0.88 -9.60
C VAL A 34 4.51 0.32 -8.81
N ARG A 35 5.68 0.84 -9.17
CA ARG A 35 6.25 2.04 -8.53
C ARG A 35 5.36 3.26 -8.73
N ASP A 36 4.85 3.49 -9.94
CA ASP A 36 3.95 4.61 -10.22
C ASP A 36 2.69 4.55 -9.35
N ILE A 37 2.07 3.37 -9.23
CA ILE A 37 0.91 3.12 -8.35
C ILE A 37 1.27 3.38 -6.88
N LEU A 38 2.47 2.99 -6.43
CA LEU A 38 2.91 3.24 -5.05
C LEU A 38 3.11 4.72 -4.78
N GLU A 39 3.64 5.49 -5.74
CA GLU A 39 3.82 6.94 -5.58
C GLU A 39 2.47 7.67 -5.51
N THR A 40 1.51 7.36 -6.38
CA THR A 40 0.14 7.91 -6.28
C THR A 40 -0.46 7.62 -4.90
N ASN A 41 -0.31 6.37 -4.43
CA ASN A 41 -0.80 5.98 -3.11
C ASN A 41 -0.14 6.74 -1.96
N LYS A 42 1.16 7.04 -2.06
CA LYS A 42 1.88 7.84 -1.07
C LYS A 42 1.41 9.29 -1.09
N ALA A 43 1.21 9.86 -2.28
CA ALA A 43 0.71 11.21 -2.44
C ALA A 43 -0.65 11.37 -1.73
N GLU A 44 -1.56 10.42 -1.89
CA GLU A 44 -2.89 10.44 -1.25
C GLU A 44 -2.90 10.01 0.23
N ARG A 45 -1.76 9.55 0.78
CA ARG A 45 -1.70 8.96 2.14
C ARG A 45 -2.21 9.91 3.20
N HIS A 46 -1.84 11.18 3.13
CA HIS A 46 -2.22 12.18 4.12
C HIS A 46 -3.74 12.43 4.14
N ILE A 47 -4.37 12.49 2.95
CA ILE A 47 -5.83 12.60 2.81
C ILE A 47 -6.53 11.41 3.46
N ARG A 48 -6.06 10.19 3.17
CA ARG A 48 -6.60 8.97 3.79
C ARG A 48 -6.36 8.94 5.31
N GLY A 49 -5.21 9.42 5.78
CA GLY A 49 -4.89 9.55 7.19
C GLY A 49 -5.85 10.48 7.93
N GLY A 50 -6.13 11.66 7.38
CA GLY A 50 -7.11 12.60 7.94
C GLY A 50 -8.52 12.00 8.01
N LYS A 51 -8.96 11.32 6.95
CA LYS A 51 -10.24 10.57 6.96
C LYS A 51 -10.27 9.48 8.03
N ALA A 52 -9.18 8.72 8.18
CA ALA A 52 -9.10 7.64 9.18
C ALA A 52 -9.21 8.18 10.63
N THR A 53 -8.53 9.30 10.93
CA THR A 53 -8.65 9.95 12.24
C THR A 53 -10.09 10.42 12.48
N LYS A 54 -10.69 11.12 11.50
CA LYS A 54 -12.09 11.56 11.61
C LYS A 54 -13.03 10.39 11.91
N LEU A 55 -12.94 9.31 11.12
CA LEU A 55 -13.76 8.10 11.32
C LEU A 55 -13.57 7.49 12.70
N LYS A 56 -12.33 7.39 13.20
CA LYS A 56 -12.04 6.80 14.52
C LYS A 56 -12.80 7.54 15.64
N TYR A 57 -12.81 8.87 15.60
CA TYR A 57 -13.43 9.69 16.65
C TYR A 57 -14.93 9.94 16.46
N THR A 58 -15.44 9.87 15.22
CA THR A 58 -16.90 9.87 14.99
C THR A 58 -17.52 8.53 15.40
N ALA A 59 -16.87 7.41 15.09
CA ALA A 59 -17.36 6.08 15.46
C ALA A 59 -17.27 5.79 16.97
N SER A 60 -16.41 6.50 17.71
CA SER A 60 -16.31 6.38 19.16
C SER A 60 -17.24 7.33 19.93
N ARG A 61 -18.03 8.15 19.23
CA ARG A 61 -18.96 9.13 19.82
C ARG A 61 -20.44 8.68 19.75
N GLU A 62 -20.70 7.52 19.16
CA GLU A 62 -21.96 6.77 19.22
C GLU A 62 -21.78 5.56 20.16
#